data_AF-A0A8X6XF83-F1
#
_entry.id   AF-A0A8X6XF83-F1
#
_cell.length_a   1.000
_cell.length_b   1.000
_cell.length_c   1.000
_cell.angle_alpha   90.00
_cell.angle_beta   90.00
_cell.angle_gamma   90.00
#
_symmetry.space_group_name_H-M   'P 1'
#
loop_
_entity.id
_entity.type
_entity.pdbx_description
1 polymer ?
#
loop_
_entity_poly.entity_id
_entity_poly.type
_entity_poly.pdbx_seq_one_letter_code
_entity_poly.pdbx_strand_id
1 'polypeptide(L)'
;MTVQGVAMGIAGSDVSKQAADMILLDDNFASIVTGVEEGRLIFDNLKKSIAYTLTSNIPEISPFLLFILADVPLPLGTVTILCIDLGTDMVPAISLAYEKAESDIMKRKPRNQDGKTLISIAYGQIGMMQAAAGFFTYFVIMAENGFWPSTLFGIRKSWDSKAVNDLPDTYGQEWVRITIFMK
;
A
#
# COMPACT_ATOMS: atom_id res chain seq x y z
N MET A 1 -25.09 -4.32 -3.60
CA MET A 1 -24.82 -5.50 -2.76
C MET A 1 -26.11 -6.28 -2.75
N THR A 2 -26.15 -7.37 -3.52
CA THR A 2 -27.26 -8.33 -3.52
C THR A 2 -27.08 -9.21 -2.29
N VAL A 3 -28.04 -9.20 -1.38
CA VAL A 3 -28.02 -10.09 -0.22
C VAL A 3 -28.14 -11.51 -0.74
N GLN A 4 -27.16 -12.34 -0.40
CA GLN A 4 -27.17 -13.78 -0.59
C GLN A 4 -28.15 -14.40 0.43
N GLY A 5 -28.54 -15.68 0.30
CA GLY A 5 -29.75 -16.22 0.95
C GLY A 5 -29.81 -15.96 2.47
N VAL A 6 -30.94 -15.49 2.98
CA VAL A 6 -31.16 -15.21 4.43
C VAL A 6 -32.23 -16.15 4.98
N ALA A 7 -31.93 -16.84 6.09
CA ALA A 7 -32.86 -17.73 6.79
C ALA A 7 -33.16 -17.25 8.22
N MET A 8 -34.32 -17.64 8.73
CA MET A 8 -34.78 -17.38 10.10
C MET A 8 -34.26 -18.48 11.04
N GLY A 9 -33.71 -18.11 12.19
CA GLY A 9 -33.12 -19.01 13.16
C GLY A 9 -34.16 -19.85 13.92
N ILE A 10 -35.34 -19.30 14.20
CA ILE A 10 -36.40 -19.96 14.96
C ILE A 10 -37.46 -20.53 14.01
N ALA A 11 -38.05 -19.69 13.16
CA ALA A 11 -39.13 -20.07 12.25
C ALA A 11 -38.66 -20.81 10.98
N GLY A 12 -37.36 -20.76 10.66
CA GLY A 12 -36.81 -21.41 9.47
C GLY A 12 -36.69 -22.93 9.62
N SER A 13 -36.88 -23.66 8.51
CA SER A 13 -36.59 -25.10 8.45
C SER A 13 -35.08 -25.35 8.45
N ASP A 14 -34.63 -26.51 8.92
CA ASP A 14 -33.20 -26.84 8.93
C ASP A 14 -32.59 -26.85 7.53
N VAL A 15 -33.37 -27.23 6.52
CA VAL A 15 -32.98 -27.15 5.10
C VAL A 15 -32.74 -25.71 4.67
N SER A 16 -33.60 -24.77 5.09
CA SER A 16 -33.43 -23.35 4.78
C SER A 16 -32.22 -22.73 5.47
N LYS A 17 -31.93 -23.13 6.72
CA LYS A 17 -30.76 -22.67 7.48
C LYS A 17 -29.45 -23.16 6.87
N GLN A 18 -29.41 -24.41 6.39
CA GLN A 18 -28.22 -24.96 5.74
C GLN A 18 -27.97 -24.40 4.34
N ALA A 19 -29.00 -23.92 3.65
CA ALA A 19 -28.89 -23.33 2.32
C ALA A 19 -28.63 -21.82 2.31
N ALA A 20 -28.73 -21.15 3.46
CA ALA A 20 -28.58 -19.71 3.57
C ALA A 20 -27.14 -19.30 3.91
N ASP A 21 -26.69 -18.17 3.35
CA ASP A 21 -25.40 -17.57 3.63
C ASP A 21 -25.42 -16.73 4.93
N MET A 22 -26.63 -16.37 5.40
CA MET A 22 -26.85 -15.62 6.63
C MET A 22 -28.08 -16.15 7.39
N ILE A 23 -27.97 -16.29 8.72
CA ILE A 23 -29.05 -16.74 9.60
C ILE A 23 -29.37 -15.65 10.63
N LEU A 24 -30.63 -15.26 10.73
CA LEU A 24 -31.13 -14.33 11.74
C LEU A 24 -31.50 -15.11 13.01
N LEU A 25 -30.62 -15.12 14.01
CA LEU A 25 -30.81 -15.90 15.23
C LEU A 25 -32.04 -15.47 16.05
N ASP A 26 -32.44 -14.21 15.94
CA ASP A 26 -33.52 -13.57 16.68
C ASP A 26 -34.82 -13.42 15.87
N ASP A 27 -34.86 -13.92 14.63
CA ASP A 27 -35.99 -13.78 13.71
C ASP A 27 -36.43 -12.31 13.47
N ASN A 28 -35.51 -11.35 13.65
CA ASN A 28 -35.82 -9.94 13.47
C ASN A 28 -35.44 -9.43 12.09
N PHE A 29 -36.43 -9.06 11.27
CA PHE A 29 -36.20 -8.47 9.95
C PHE A 29 -35.44 -7.12 10.00
N ALA A 30 -35.45 -6.41 11.13
CA ALA A 30 -34.65 -5.19 11.30
C ALA A 30 -33.14 -5.46 11.16
N SER A 31 -32.68 -6.66 11.52
CA SER A 31 -31.29 -7.09 11.38
C SER A 31 -30.81 -7.09 9.92
N ILE A 32 -31.72 -7.25 8.95
CA ILE A 32 -31.39 -7.13 7.52
C ILE A 32 -31.06 -5.67 7.16
N VAL A 33 -31.80 -4.70 7.71
CA VAL A 33 -31.55 -3.27 7.46
C VAL A 33 -30.19 -2.88 8.02
N THR A 34 -29.89 -3.31 9.26
CA THR A 34 -28.57 -3.12 9.89
C THR A 34 -27.47 -3.81 9.07
N GLY A 35 -27.72 -5.03 8.58
CA GLY A 35 -26.76 -5.75 7.72
C GLY A 35 -26.46 -5.03 6.41
N VAL A 36 -27.45 -4.37 5.80
CA VAL A 36 -27.24 -3.54 4.61
C VAL A 36 -26.45 -2.26 4.94
N GLU A 37 -26.68 -1.67 6.11
CA GLU A 37 -25.94 -0.50 6.59
C GLU A 37 -24.46 -0.84 6.81
N GLU A 38 -24.18 -1.88 7.60
CA GLU A 38 -22.82 -2.38 7.85
C GLU A 38 -22.13 -2.83 6.56
N GLY A 39 -22.86 -3.50 5.66
CA GLY A 39 -22.34 -3.91 4.35
C GLY A 39 -21.94 -2.73 3.46
N ARG A 40 -22.62 -1.58 3.56
CA ARG A 40 -22.23 -0.35 2.87
C ARG A 40 -21.01 0.30 3.52
N LEU A 41 -20.99 0.35 4.85
CA LEU A 41 -19.89 0.92 5.63
C LEU A 41 -18.57 0.17 5.34
N ILE A 42 -18.56 -1.16 5.47
CA ILE A 42 -17.36 -1.96 5.25
C ILE A 42 -16.85 -1.84 3.81
N PHE A 43 -17.75 -1.69 2.83
CA PHE A 43 -17.35 -1.55 1.43
C PHE A 43 -16.63 -0.23 1.15
N ASP A 44 -17.12 0.88 1.70
CA ASP A 44 -16.47 2.18 1.55
C ASP A 44 -15.14 2.22 2.32
N ASN A 45 -15.08 1.61 3.50
CA ASN A 45 -13.83 1.48 4.27
C ASN A 45 -12.79 0.59 3.57
N LEU A 46 -13.22 -0.54 3.00
CA LEU A 46 -12.34 -1.43 2.23
C LEU A 46 -11.77 -0.73 1.01
N LYS A 47 -12.53 0.14 0.34
CA LYS A 47 -11.98 0.94 -0.77
C LYS A 47 -10.86 1.87 -0.29
N LYS A 48 -11.00 2.52 0.86
CA LYS A 48 -9.97 3.37 1.44
C LYS A 48 -8.72 2.56 1.81
N SER A 49 -8.92 1.42 2.47
CA SER A 49 -7.85 0.50 2.86
C SER A 49 -7.08 -0.04 1.62
N ILE A 50 -7.80 -0.51 0.60
CA ILE A 50 -7.20 -0.98 -0.66
C ILE A 50 -6.48 0.17 -1.39
N ALA A 51 -7.08 1.36 -1.46
CA ALA A 51 -6.44 2.51 -2.09
C ALA A 51 -5.15 2.92 -1.36
N TYR A 52 -5.12 2.82 -0.02
CA TYR A 52 -3.94 3.07 0.79
C TYR A 52 -2.81 2.08 0.45
N THR A 53 -3.08 0.77 0.52
CA THR A 53 -2.09 -0.27 0.20
C THR A 53 -1.61 -0.20 -1.26
N LEU A 54 -2.50 0.11 -2.21
CA LEU A 54 -2.10 0.23 -3.61
C LEU A 54 -1.22 1.46 -3.88
N THR A 55 -1.31 2.48 -3.04
CA THR A 55 -0.54 3.73 -3.19
C THR A 55 0.92 3.54 -2.78
N SER A 56 1.22 2.77 -1.73
CA SER A 56 2.58 2.48 -1.28
C SER A 56 3.39 1.61 -2.26
N ASN A 57 2.73 0.84 -3.13
CA ASN A 57 3.41 0.07 -4.16
C ASN A 57 4.21 0.94 -5.18
N ILE A 58 3.78 2.19 -5.42
CA ILE A 58 4.47 3.08 -6.37
C ILE A 58 5.88 3.48 -5.89
N PRO A 59 6.07 4.05 -4.68
CA PRO A 59 7.39 4.37 -4.16
C PRO A 59 8.28 3.13 -3.89
N GLU A 60 7.73 1.92 -3.91
CA GLU A 60 8.51 0.67 -3.77
C GLU A 60 9.02 0.13 -5.11
N ILE A 61 8.26 0.28 -6.18
CA ILE A 61 8.66 -0.15 -7.53
C ILE A 61 9.57 0.89 -8.18
N SER A 62 9.33 2.18 -7.94
CA SER A 62 10.11 3.25 -8.58
C SER A 62 11.63 3.17 -8.32
N PRO A 63 12.13 2.82 -7.12
CA PRO A 63 13.56 2.69 -6.85
C PRO A 63 14.21 1.55 -7.66
N PHE A 64 13.51 0.43 -7.86
CA PHE A 64 14.00 -0.65 -8.71
C PHE A 64 14.06 -0.25 -10.18
N LEU A 65 13.05 0.48 -10.66
CA LEU A 65 13.08 1.02 -12.02
C LEU A 65 14.25 1.99 -12.20
N LEU A 66 14.49 2.87 -11.23
CA LEU A 66 15.60 3.82 -11.28
C LEU A 66 16.95 3.10 -11.19
N PHE A 67 17.07 2.07 -10.34
CA PHE A 67 18.24 1.20 -10.25
C PHE A 67 18.61 0.53 -11.58
N ILE A 68 17.62 0.07 -12.35
CA ILE A 68 17.86 -0.58 -13.65
C ILE A 68 18.13 0.45 -14.76
N LEU A 69 17.37 1.55 -14.81
CA LEU A 69 17.44 2.52 -15.90
C LEU A 69 18.61 3.50 -15.77
N ALA A 70 18.93 3.93 -14.55
CA ALA A 70 19.94 4.94 -14.26
C ALA A 70 21.25 4.34 -13.71
N ASP A 71 21.29 3.03 -13.48
CA ASP A 71 22.44 2.28 -12.98
C ASP A 71 23.06 2.92 -11.72
N VAL A 72 22.18 3.36 -10.81
CA VAL A 72 22.51 3.95 -9.51
C VAL A 72 22.57 2.87 -8.42
N PRO A 73 23.13 3.16 -7.23
CA PRO A 73 23.05 2.27 -6.08
C PRO A 73 21.60 2.00 -5.64
N LEU A 74 21.31 0.78 -5.20
CA LEU A 74 19.96 0.36 -4.81
C LEU A 74 19.41 1.26 -3.67
N PRO A 75 18.37 2.07 -3.91
CA PRO A 75 17.87 3.02 -2.90
C PRO A 75 17.11 2.33 -1.75
N LEU A 76 16.41 1.24 -2.06
CA LEU A 76 15.56 0.48 -1.13
C LEU A 76 15.79 -1.02 -1.33
N GLY A 77 16.09 -1.73 -0.24
CA GLY A 77 16.29 -3.17 -0.26
C GLY A 77 14.97 -3.95 -0.23
N THR A 78 14.99 -5.20 -0.68
CA THR A 78 13.81 -6.08 -0.60
C THR A 78 13.35 -6.30 0.83
N VAL A 79 14.27 -6.38 1.80
CA VAL A 79 13.95 -6.55 3.22
C VAL A 79 13.21 -5.32 3.78
N THR A 80 13.65 -4.12 3.44
CA THR A 80 12.99 -2.88 3.89
C THR A 80 11.58 -2.76 3.32
N ILE A 81 11.36 -3.20 2.08
CA ILE A 81 10.02 -3.24 1.47
C ILE A 81 9.11 -4.21 2.23
N LEU A 82 9.59 -5.43 2.50
CA LEU A 82 8.84 -6.39 3.31
C LEU A 82 8.51 -5.86 4.71
N CYS A 83 9.42 -5.09 5.33
CA CYS A 83 9.15 -4.43 6.60
C CYS A 83 8.07 -3.34 6.49
N ILE A 84 7.97 -2.64 5.36
CA ILE A 84 6.92 -1.64 5.12
C ILE A 84 5.58 -2.35 4.94
N ASP A 85 5.51 -3.29 3.99
CA ASP A 85 4.29 -4.03 3.64
C ASP A 85 3.70 -4.82 4.81
N LEU A 86 4.54 -5.63 5.48
CA LEU A 86 4.09 -6.57 6.52
C LEU A 86 4.19 -5.98 7.92
N GLY A 87 5.00 -4.93 8.11
CA GLY A 87 5.20 -4.32 9.41
C GLY A 87 4.35 -3.07 9.57
N THR A 88 4.70 -2.02 8.84
CA THR A 88 4.15 -0.68 9.11
C THR A 88 2.79 -0.45 8.47
N ASP A 89 2.52 -1.00 7.28
CA ASP A 89 1.28 -0.73 6.54
C ASP A 89 0.08 -1.56 7.00
N MET A 90 0.31 -2.73 7.62
CA MET A 90 -0.78 -3.58 8.11
C MET A 90 -1.65 -2.87 9.16
N VAL A 91 -1.05 -2.19 10.13
CA VAL A 91 -1.80 -1.57 11.24
C VAL A 91 -2.68 -0.40 10.76
N PRO A 92 -2.17 0.57 9.97
CA PRO A 92 -2.99 1.64 9.39
C PRO A 92 -4.05 1.11 8.42
N ALA A 93 -3.72 0.13 7.57
CA ALA A 93 -4.67 -0.44 6.62
C ALA A 93 -5.86 -1.11 7.32
N ILE A 94 -5.62 -1.81 8.42
CA ILE A 94 -6.68 -2.37 9.27
C ILE A 94 -7.44 -1.27 10.00
N SER A 95 -6.75 -0.25 10.52
CA SER A 95 -7.40 0.88 11.19
C SER A 95 -8.39 1.61 10.27
N LEU A 96 -8.07 1.76 8.99
CA LEU A 96 -8.97 2.34 7.98
C LEU A 96 -10.21 1.47 7.72
N ALA A 97 -10.13 0.16 7.94
CA ALA A 97 -11.30 -0.73 7.83
C ALA A 97 -12.33 -0.46 8.95
N TYR A 98 -11.90 0.07 10.10
CA TYR A 98 -12.74 0.39 11.26
C TYR A 98 -13.22 1.84 11.31
N GLU A 99 -13.01 2.62 10.25
CA GLU A 99 -13.44 4.01 10.19
C GLU A 99 -14.97 4.14 10.22
N LYS A 100 -15.50 5.20 10.84
CA LYS A 100 -16.95 5.44 10.86
C LYS A 100 -17.42 6.00 9.52
N ALA A 101 -18.68 5.75 9.17
CA ALA A 101 -19.29 6.29 7.97
C ALA A 101 -19.23 7.83 7.92
N GLU A 102 -18.63 8.38 6.86
CA GLU A 102 -18.48 9.84 6.66
C GLU A 102 -19.76 10.54 6.16
N SER A 103 -20.86 9.82 5.93
CA SER A 103 -22.13 10.40 5.47
C SER A 103 -23.30 9.46 5.75
N ASP A 104 -24.53 9.94 5.56
CA ASP A 104 -25.75 9.13 5.65
C ASP A 104 -25.78 8.07 4.52
N ILE A 105 -25.05 6.98 4.74
CA ILE A 105 -24.81 5.86 3.82
C ILE A 105 -26.11 5.18 3.39
N MET A 106 -27.17 5.31 4.20
CA MET A 106 -28.48 4.73 3.94
C MET A 106 -29.33 5.58 2.98
N LYS A 107 -29.11 6.89 2.91
CA LYS A 107 -29.78 7.78 1.93
C LYS A 107 -29.17 7.73 0.51
N ARG A 108 -27.98 7.15 0.35
CA ARG A 108 -27.28 7.06 -0.94
C ARG A 108 -27.93 6.01 -1.85
N LYS A 109 -28.12 6.34 -3.13
CA LYS A 109 -28.58 5.37 -4.16
C LYS A 109 -27.59 4.20 -4.29
N PRO A 110 -28.07 2.98 -4.65
CA PRO A 110 -27.21 1.83 -4.89
C PRO A 110 -26.12 2.14 -5.91
N ARG A 111 -24.90 1.67 -5.63
CA ARG A 111 -23.69 1.99 -6.38
C ARG A 111 -23.79 1.65 -7.88
N ASN A 112 -23.27 2.54 -8.73
CA ASN A 112 -22.92 2.26 -10.12
C ASN A 112 -21.49 1.68 -10.22
N GLN A 113 -21.25 0.75 -11.15
CA GLN A 113 -20.06 -0.12 -11.13
C GLN A 113 -18.73 0.58 -11.47
N ASP A 114 -18.74 1.83 -11.91
CA ASP A 114 -17.54 2.54 -12.38
C ASP A 114 -16.59 2.95 -11.24
N GLY A 115 -15.59 2.10 -10.98
CA GLY A 115 -14.54 2.30 -9.96
C GLY A 115 -13.26 2.97 -10.47
N LYS A 116 -13.22 3.44 -11.72
CA LYS A 116 -11.99 3.87 -12.40
C LYS A 116 -11.38 5.16 -11.83
N THR A 117 -12.20 6.06 -11.31
CA THR A 117 -11.75 7.41 -10.87
C THR A 117 -10.96 7.37 -9.56
N LEU A 118 -11.31 6.46 -8.64
CA LEU A 118 -10.65 6.35 -7.32
C LEU A 118 -9.21 5.81 -7.46
N ILE A 119 -9.04 4.82 -8.34
CA ILE A 119 -7.75 4.19 -8.63
C ILE A 119 -6.82 5.19 -9.32
N SER A 120 -7.33 5.99 -10.26
CA SER A 120 -6.51 6.97 -11.00
C SER A 120 -5.93 8.08 -10.12
N ILE A 121 -6.65 8.54 -9.09
CA ILE A 121 -6.19 9.62 -8.20
C ILE A 121 -5.18 9.08 -7.19
N ALA A 122 -5.47 7.92 -6.58
CA ALA A 122 -4.58 7.27 -5.61
C ALA A 122 -3.21 6.95 -6.23
N TYR A 123 -3.20 6.29 -7.40
CA TYR A 123 -1.97 5.93 -8.10
C TYR A 123 -1.24 7.14 -8.70
N GLY A 124 -1.96 8.05 -9.35
CA GLY A 124 -1.36 9.08 -10.19
C GLY A 124 -0.79 10.26 -9.41
N GLN A 125 -1.40 10.65 -8.28
CA GLN A 125 -0.99 11.85 -7.54
C GLN A 125 -0.27 11.50 -6.23
N ILE A 126 -0.88 10.67 -5.39
CA ILE A 126 -0.34 10.40 -4.06
C ILE A 126 0.90 9.51 -4.15
N GLY A 127 0.85 8.43 -4.93
CA GLY A 127 2.00 7.55 -5.13
C GLY A 127 3.21 8.28 -5.73
N MET A 128 2.98 9.18 -6.69
CA MET A 128 4.04 10.01 -7.29
C MET A 128 4.66 11.00 -6.29
N MET A 129 3.86 11.61 -5.41
CA MET A 129 4.37 12.48 -4.34
C MET A 129 5.23 11.70 -3.35
N GLN A 130 4.80 10.50 -2.95
CA GLN A 130 5.58 9.63 -2.06
C GLN A 130 6.89 9.18 -2.71
N ALA A 131 6.86 8.78 -3.99
CA ALA A 131 8.07 8.42 -4.72
C ALA A 131 9.04 9.60 -4.82
N ALA A 132 8.54 10.80 -5.12
CA ALA A 132 9.36 12.01 -5.17
C ALA A 132 10.01 12.33 -3.80
N ALA A 133 9.26 12.18 -2.70
CA ALA A 133 9.80 12.35 -1.35
C ALA A 133 10.87 11.29 -0.99
N GLY A 134 10.65 10.04 -1.40
CA GLY A 134 11.61 8.95 -1.24
C GLY A 134 12.91 9.21 -2.01
N PHE A 135 12.82 9.61 -3.28
CA PHE A 135 13.99 9.97 -4.08
C PHE A 135 14.70 11.21 -3.56
N PHE A 136 13.95 12.22 -3.09
CA PHE A 136 14.54 13.41 -2.49
C PHE A 136 15.39 13.03 -1.28
N THR A 137 14.86 12.22 -0.37
CA THR A 137 15.60 11.73 0.81
C THR A 137 16.84 10.93 0.39
N TYR A 138 16.71 10.06 -0.62
CA TYR A 138 17.84 9.29 -1.15
C TYR A 138 18.96 10.21 -1.68
N PHE A 139 18.63 11.20 -2.51
CA PHE A 139 19.63 12.11 -3.06
C PHE A 139 20.26 13.01 -2.00
N VAL A 140 19.49 13.43 -0.99
CA VAL A 140 20.02 14.21 0.14
C VAL A 140 21.02 13.38 0.94
N ILE A 141 20.67 12.15 1.32
CA ILE A 141 21.58 11.26 2.08
C ILE A 141 22.85 10.99 1.27
N MET A 142 22.73 10.70 -0.03
CA MET A 142 23.90 10.48 -0.89
C MET A 142 24.78 11.73 -1.00
N ALA A 143 24.18 12.91 -1.18
CA ALA A 143 24.93 14.16 -1.29
C ALA A 143 25.64 14.54 0.02
N GLU A 144 24.99 14.35 1.16
CA GLU A 144 25.60 14.55 2.49
C GLU A 144 26.78 13.59 2.74
N ASN A 145 26.72 12.38 2.19
CA ASN A 145 27.81 11.40 2.25
C ASN A 145 28.83 11.54 1.11
N GLY A 146 28.75 12.58 0.27
CA GLY A 146 29.76 12.88 -0.75
C GLY A 146 29.50 12.38 -2.16
N PHE A 147 28.38 11.68 -2.38
CA PHE A 147 27.93 11.23 -3.69
C PHE A 147 26.89 12.18 -4.27
N TRP A 148 27.34 13.13 -5.10
CA TRP A 148 26.44 14.06 -5.75
C TRP A 148 25.53 13.35 -6.76
N PRO A 149 24.29 13.83 -6.99
CA PRO A 149 23.36 13.19 -7.91
C PRO A 149 23.91 12.94 -9.32
N SER A 150 24.78 13.83 -9.82
CA SER A 150 25.44 13.66 -11.12
C SER A 150 26.42 12.49 -11.17
N THR A 151 27.07 12.18 -10.05
CA THR A 151 28.11 11.14 -9.93
C THR A 151 27.51 9.76 -9.66
N LEU A 152 26.24 9.71 -9.23
CA LEU A 152 25.52 8.46 -8.94
C LEU A 152 25.14 7.69 -10.21
N PHE A 153 24.99 8.35 -11.35
CA PHE A 153 24.60 7.69 -12.60
C PHE A 153 25.73 6.80 -13.11
N GLY A 154 25.46 5.49 -13.27
CA GLY A 154 26.45 4.53 -13.80
C GLY A 154 27.45 3.99 -12.78
N ILE A 155 27.36 4.38 -11.50
CA ILE A 155 28.32 3.95 -10.47
C ILE A 155 28.04 2.53 -9.95
N ARG A 156 26.85 1.97 -10.23
CA ARG A 156 26.38 0.69 -9.66
C ARG A 156 27.37 -0.45 -9.82
N LYS A 157 27.97 -0.64 -11.01
CA LYS A 157 28.93 -1.73 -11.24
C LYS A 157 30.11 -1.67 -10.29
N SER A 158 30.61 -0.47 -10.01
CA SER A 158 31.72 -0.24 -9.08
C SER A 158 31.25 -0.31 -7.63
N TRP A 159 30.02 0.14 -7.34
CA TRP A 159 29.39 0.09 -6.03
C TRP A 159 29.10 -1.35 -5.54
N ASP A 160 28.60 -2.21 -6.42
CA ASP A 160 28.25 -3.60 -6.10
C ASP A 160 29.46 -4.56 -6.17
N SER A 161 30.56 -4.14 -6.82
CA SER A 161 31.75 -4.98 -7.00
C SER A 161 32.42 -5.28 -5.65
N LYS A 162 32.62 -6.57 -5.37
CA LYS A 162 33.37 -7.01 -4.17
C LYS A 162 34.88 -6.73 -4.27
N ALA A 163 35.38 -6.46 -5.47
CA ALA A 163 36.80 -6.27 -5.73
C ALA A 163 37.24 -4.80 -5.62
N VAL A 164 36.30 -3.84 -5.68
CA VAL A 164 36.58 -2.41 -5.59
C VAL A 164 36.41 -1.99 -4.13
N ASN A 165 37.48 -1.47 -3.53
CA ASN A 165 37.49 -1.00 -2.13
C ASN A 165 37.95 0.47 -2.01
N ASP A 166 38.13 1.11 -3.15
CA ASP A 166 38.74 2.41 -3.37
C ASP A 166 37.81 3.29 -4.21
N LEU A 167 36.50 3.19 -4.00
CA LEU A 167 35.52 3.93 -4.80
C LEU A 167 35.63 5.43 -4.46
N PRO A 168 36.03 6.30 -5.40
CA PRO A 168 36.18 7.71 -5.12
C PRO A 168 34.81 8.41 -5.08
N ASP A 169 34.58 9.21 -4.04
CA ASP A 169 33.44 10.13 -3.99
C ASP A 169 33.74 11.46 -4.69
N THR A 170 32.77 12.39 -4.66
CA THR A 170 32.91 13.70 -5.32
C THR A 170 33.91 14.61 -4.60
N TYR A 171 34.23 14.32 -3.34
CA TYR A 171 35.23 15.02 -2.54
C TYR A 171 36.63 14.37 -2.62
N GLY A 172 36.78 13.27 -3.36
CA GLY A 172 38.02 12.53 -3.52
C GLY A 172 38.34 11.57 -2.37
N GLN A 173 37.38 11.22 -1.53
CA GLN A 173 37.54 10.19 -0.50
C GLN A 173 37.33 8.79 -1.09
N GLU A 174 38.11 7.82 -0.64
CA GLU A 174 37.99 6.42 -1.05
C GLU A 174 37.07 5.64 -0.10
N TRP A 175 36.06 5.00 -0.67
CA TRP A 175 35.07 4.24 0.08
C TRP A 175 35.28 2.74 -0.06
N VAL A 176 35.44 2.08 1.10
CA VAL A 176 35.44 0.63 1.21
C VAL A 176 34.02 0.08 1.28
N ARG A 177 33.80 -1.11 0.70
CA ARG A 177 32.48 -1.77 0.65
C ARG A 177 31.82 -1.92 2.03
N ILE A 178 32.59 -2.17 3.09
CA ILE A 178 32.04 -2.34 4.44
C ILE A 178 31.44 -1.04 4.97
N THR A 179 32.09 0.10 4.73
CA THR A 179 31.61 1.42 5.17
C THR A 179 30.36 1.85 4.41
N ILE A 180 30.26 1.46 3.13
CA ILE A 180 29.11 1.74 2.28
C ILE A 180 27.82 1.05 2.75
N PHE A 181 27.92 -0.19 3.27
CA PHE A 181 26.75 -0.99 3.68
C PHE A 181 26.40 -0.89 5.17
N MET A 182 27.29 -0.33 6.00
CA MET A 182 27.07 -0.19 7.47
C MET A 182 26.54 1.18 7.89
N LYS A 183 26.50 2.16 6.98
CA LYS A 183 25.94 3.50 7.20
C LYS A 183 24.62 3.64 6.46
#